data_AF-A0A948PMP4-F1
#
_entry.id   AF-A0A948PMP4-F1
#
_cell.length_a   1.000
_cell.length_b   1.000
_cell.length_c   1.000
_cell.angle_alpha   90.00
_cell.angle_beta   90.00
_cell.angle_gamma   90.00
#
_symmetry.space_group_name_H-M   'P 1'
#
loop_
_entity.id
_entity.type
_entity.pdbx_description
1 polymer ?
#
loop_
_entity_poly.entity_id
_entity_poly.type
_entity_poly.pdbx_seq_one_letter_code
_entity_poly.pdbx_strand_id
1 'polypeptide(L)'
;VLVIFLYMGIGSNLKRFEEEERFGGDRPQSWRNTVEMIGDFPLMGTGLGTFAFVYPAYEEENIYALLIHAHNDWLEYFSELGLVGMVFLLGGVLFLFVRSFSLWRIRRNAEIKGLGLGGLVALIVMGVHSITDFNLHIPANMLLFTIILCLTTVVVHYGKRDLTPTSRTMEEDTLLKKPQTADWESEYQVAGEEE
;
A
#
# COMPACT_ATOMS: atom_id res chain seq x y z
N VAL A 1 28.56 -8.47 -1.95
CA VAL A 1 28.98 -7.34 -1.10
C VAL A 1 30.50 -7.32 -0.89
N LEU A 2 31.12 -8.33 -0.26
CA LEU A 2 32.58 -8.35 0.00
C LEU A 2 33.47 -8.21 -1.24
N VAL A 3 33.13 -8.88 -2.34
CA VAL A 3 33.90 -8.79 -3.61
C VAL A 3 33.80 -7.39 -4.24
N ILE A 4 32.66 -6.73 -4.12
CA ILE A 4 32.44 -5.35 -4.58
C ILE A 4 33.22 -4.36 -3.70
N PHE A 5 33.24 -4.61 -2.38
CA PHE A 5 34.02 -3.85 -1.40
C PHE A 5 35.52 -3.89 -1.69
N LEU A 6 36.05 -5.08 -2.00
CA LEU A 6 37.45 -5.28 -2.38
C LEU A 6 37.77 -4.65 -3.75
N TYR A 7 36.84 -4.76 -4.71
CA TYR A 7 37.00 -4.20 -6.05
C TYR A 7 37.02 -2.66 -6.06
N MET A 8 36.17 -2.02 -5.26
CA MET A 8 36.13 -0.55 -5.16
C MET A 8 37.33 0.03 -4.40
N GLY A 9 38.02 -0.79 -3.58
CA GLY A 9 39.20 -0.40 -2.82
C GLY A 9 38.88 0.06 -1.40
N ILE A 10 39.61 -0.45 -0.40
CA ILE A 10 39.33 -0.13 1.01
C ILE A 10 39.51 1.38 1.30
N GLY A 11 40.49 2.04 0.67
CA GLY A 11 40.77 3.46 0.88
C GLY A 11 39.72 4.41 0.30
N SER A 12 39.08 4.07 -0.82
CA SER A 12 37.98 4.86 -1.41
C SER A 12 36.69 4.68 -0.62
N ASN A 13 36.42 3.47 -0.10
CA ASN A 13 35.30 3.23 0.80
C ASN A 13 35.49 3.96 2.13
N LEU A 14 36.68 3.90 2.74
CA LEU A 14 36.98 4.65 3.97
C LEU A 14 36.84 6.17 3.79
N LYS A 15 37.39 6.72 2.69
CA LYS A 15 37.17 8.14 2.36
C LYS A 15 35.70 8.46 2.15
N ARG A 16 34.94 7.58 1.52
CA ARG A 16 33.51 7.76 1.33
C ARG A 16 32.73 7.69 2.64
N PHE A 17 33.15 6.86 3.60
CA PHE A 17 32.57 6.87 4.96
C PHE A 17 32.94 8.15 5.72
N GLU A 18 34.18 8.62 5.64
CA GLU A 18 34.60 9.90 6.24
C GLU A 18 33.90 11.10 5.59
N GLU A 19 33.71 11.08 4.27
CA GLU A 19 32.96 12.08 3.53
C GLU A 19 31.46 11.97 3.83
N GLU A 20 30.89 10.79 3.98
CA GLU A 20 29.48 10.60 4.33
C GLU A 20 29.20 10.96 5.80
N GLU A 21 30.14 10.77 6.72
CA GLU A 21 30.07 11.36 8.08
C GLU A 21 30.16 12.90 8.04
N ARG A 22 30.80 13.47 7.01
CA ARG A 22 31.03 14.91 6.89
C ARG A 22 29.99 15.65 6.03
N PHE A 23 29.31 14.95 5.13
CA PHE A 23 28.31 15.49 4.18
C PHE A 23 26.92 14.88 4.33
N GLY A 24 26.81 13.66 4.86
CA GLY A 24 25.55 13.08 5.31
C GLY A 24 25.27 13.59 6.71
N GLY A 25 24.60 14.74 6.80
CA GLY A 25 24.34 15.45 8.06
C GLY A 25 24.00 14.49 9.20
N ASP A 26 24.62 14.72 10.37
CA ASP A 26 24.47 13.89 11.56
C ASP A 26 22.98 13.67 11.85
N ARG A 27 22.45 12.46 11.59
CA ARG A 27 21.01 12.17 11.69
C ARG A 27 20.42 12.55 13.06
N PRO A 28 21.10 12.29 14.19
CA PRO A 28 20.71 12.84 15.48
C PRO A 28 20.54 14.36 15.50
N GLN A 29 21.42 15.12 14.83
CA GLN A 29 21.30 16.56 14.71
C GLN A 29 20.11 16.95 13.84
N SER A 30 19.92 16.34 12.67
CA SER A 30 18.79 16.66 11.81
C SER A 30 17.45 16.34 12.47
N TRP A 31 17.39 15.27 13.27
CA TRP A 31 16.21 14.94 14.06
C TRP A 31 15.94 15.95 15.17
N ARG A 32 16.99 16.46 15.85
CA ARG A 32 16.84 17.54 16.83
C ARG A 32 16.30 18.81 16.18
N ASN A 33 16.88 19.23 15.06
CA ASN A 33 16.41 20.40 14.31
C ASN A 33 14.96 20.21 13.83
N THR A 34 14.60 19.00 13.38
CA THR A 34 13.22 18.68 12.97
C THR A 34 12.25 18.75 14.16
N VAL A 35 12.67 18.34 15.36
CA VAL A 35 11.87 18.47 16.59
C VAL A 35 11.66 19.94 16.96
N GLU A 36 12.68 20.79 16.77
CA GLU A 36 12.53 22.24 16.93
C GLU A 36 11.52 22.82 15.94
N MET A 37 11.60 22.42 14.66
CA MET A 37 10.62 22.80 13.63
C MET A 37 9.18 22.36 13.98
N ILE A 38 9.01 21.15 14.53
CA ILE A 38 7.72 20.69 15.07
C ILE A 38 7.24 21.59 16.22
N GLY A 39 8.16 22.06 17.06
CA GLY A 39 7.87 22.96 18.18
C GLY A 39 7.23 24.28 17.76
N ASP A 40 7.62 24.81 16.59
CA ASP A 40 7.07 26.06 16.05
C ASP A 40 5.71 25.88 15.36
N PHE A 41 5.46 24.71 14.76
CA PHE A 41 4.22 24.40 14.02
C PHE A 41 3.50 23.11 14.50
N PRO A 42 3.20 22.95 15.80
CA PRO A 42 2.82 21.65 16.36
C PRO A 42 1.44 21.13 15.91
N LEU A 43 0.53 22.03 15.53
CA LEU A 43 -0.86 21.66 15.23
C LEU A 43 -1.06 21.31 13.75
N MET A 44 -0.64 22.21 12.86
CA MET A 44 -0.88 22.10 11.41
C MET A 44 0.37 21.74 10.61
N GLY A 45 1.55 21.79 11.24
CA GLY A 45 2.83 21.66 10.54
C GLY A 45 3.07 22.81 9.56
N THR A 46 4.07 22.62 8.72
CA THR A 46 4.51 23.60 7.71
C THR A 46 3.83 23.42 6.34
N GLY A 47 3.09 22.32 6.15
CA GLY A 47 2.47 21.90 4.89
C GLY A 47 3.15 20.67 4.29
N LEU A 48 2.38 19.76 3.66
CA LEU A 48 2.92 18.54 3.04
C LEU A 48 3.89 18.86 1.90
N GLY A 49 5.07 18.24 1.91
CA GLY A 49 6.15 18.46 0.94
C GLY A 49 6.92 19.78 1.12
N THR A 50 6.82 20.41 2.29
CA THR A 50 7.53 21.67 2.59
C THR A 50 8.82 21.49 3.37
N PHE A 51 9.14 20.28 3.83
CA PHE A 51 10.30 19.99 4.67
C PHE A 51 11.58 20.60 4.11
N ALA A 52 11.93 20.31 2.85
CA ALA A 52 13.14 20.80 2.19
C ALA A 52 13.24 22.34 2.07
N PHE A 53 12.11 23.06 2.18
CA PHE A 53 12.07 24.52 2.10
C PHE A 53 12.14 25.20 3.46
N VAL A 54 11.65 24.53 4.52
CA VAL A 54 11.58 25.09 5.87
C VAL A 54 12.76 24.63 6.74
N TYR A 55 13.19 23.38 6.59
CA TYR A 55 14.30 22.80 7.35
C TYR A 55 15.60 23.63 7.31
N PRO A 56 16.02 24.27 6.19
CA PRO A 56 17.24 25.09 6.18
C PRO A 56 17.23 26.26 7.17
N ALA A 57 16.06 26.72 7.65
CA ALA A 57 15.99 27.75 8.68
C ALA A 57 16.39 27.24 10.08
N TYR A 58 16.38 25.92 10.28
CA TYR A 58 16.71 25.23 11.53
C TYR A 58 18.10 24.57 11.49
N GLU A 59 18.86 24.75 10.41
CA GLU A 59 20.18 24.18 10.24
C GLU A 59 21.26 25.21 10.59
N GLU A 60 21.98 25.00 11.70
CA GLU A 60 22.99 25.94 12.21
C GLU A 60 24.27 25.97 11.35
N GLU A 61 24.69 24.81 10.87
CA GLU A 61 25.83 24.68 9.96
C GLU A 61 25.30 24.67 8.54
N ASN A 62 25.65 25.70 7.77
CA ASN A 62 25.25 25.88 6.37
C ASN A 62 25.97 24.83 5.49
N ILE A 63 25.68 23.55 5.72
CA ILE A 63 26.22 22.42 4.99
C ILE A 63 25.65 22.56 3.58
N TYR A 64 26.53 22.67 2.59
CA TYR A 64 26.17 22.87 1.17
C TYR A 64 25.32 21.73 0.56
N ALA A 65 24.93 20.72 1.36
CA ALA A 65 24.03 19.65 0.99
C ALA A 65 22.62 19.95 1.53
N LEU A 66 21.71 20.37 0.65
CA LEU A 66 20.30 20.53 1.00
C LEU A 66 19.74 19.20 1.51
N LEU A 67 19.39 19.12 2.79
CA LEU A 67 18.68 17.98 3.35
C LEU A 67 17.23 18.00 2.84
N ILE A 68 16.89 17.09 1.93
CA ILE A 68 15.55 17.05 1.31
C ILE A 68 14.55 16.30 2.19
N HIS A 69 15.03 15.38 3.04
CA HIS A 69 14.22 14.53 3.91
C HIS A 69 14.89 14.33 5.27
N ALA A 70 14.09 14.17 6.34
CA ALA A 70 14.59 13.95 7.69
C ALA A 70 15.23 12.55 7.89
N HIS A 71 15.10 11.67 6.89
CA HIS A 71 15.40 10.23 7.00
C HIS A 71 14.68 9.57 8.19
N ASN A 72 13.49 10.07 8.49
CA ASN A 72 12.56 9.54 9.47
C ASN A 72 11.18 10.05 9.04
N ASP A 73 10.43 9.21 8.33
CA ASP A 73 9.10 9.56 7.81
C ASP A 73 8.19 10.11 8.94
N TRP A 74 8.33 9.61 10.18
CA TRP A 74 7.49 10.06 11.30
C TRP A 74 7.78 11.51 11.71
N LEU A 75 9.04 11.89 11.80
CA LEU A 75 9.43 13.26 12.13
C LEU A 75 9.05 14.21 10.99
N GLU A 76 9.31 13.79 9.75
CA GLU A 76 8.99 14.58 8.57
C GLU A 76 7.48 14.81 8.45
N TYR A 77 6.67 13.75 8.49
CA TYR A 77 5.21 13.88 8.46
C TYR A 77 4.68 14.71 9.62
N PHE A 78 5.22 14.58 10.84
CA PHE A 78 4.78 15.43 11.94
C PHE A 78 5.12 16.90 11.65
N SER A 79 6.34 17.18 11.21
CA SER A 79 6.77 18.54 10.94
C SER A 79 5.96 19.22 9.83
N GLU A 80 5.52 18.45 8.82
CA GLU A 80 4.76 18.95 7.68
C GLU A 80 3.24 19.00 7.93
N LEU A 81 2.69 18.00 8.61
CA LEU A 81 1.24 17.86 8.78
C LEU A 81 0.73 18.29 10.17
N GLY A 82 1.64 18.42 11.14
CA GLY A 82 1.34 18.65 12.54
C GLY A 82 0.50 17.54 13.17
N LEU A 83 0.05 17.80 14.39
CA LEU A 83 -0.80 16.88 15.14
C LEU A 83 -2.09 16.52 14.38
N VAL A 84 -2.71 17.50 13.70
CA VAL A 84 -3.99 17.29 13.00
C VAL A 84 -3.83 16.28 11.87
N GLY A 85 -2.88 16.49 10.97
CA GLY A 85 -2.69 15.55 9.87
C GLY A 85 -2.10 14.22 10.33
N MET A 86 -1.28 14.19 11.39
CA MET A 86 -0.84 12.94 12.01
C MET A 86 -2.01 12.11 12.55
N VAL A 87 -3.01 12.73 13.18
CA VAL A 87 -4.22 12.04 13.64
C VAL A 87 -4.99 11.44 12.47
N PHE A 88 -5.13 12.15 11.35
CA PHE A 88 -5.80 11.61 10.17
C PHE A 88 -5.01 10.47 9.52
N LEU A 89 -3.69 10.62 9.37
CA LEU A 89 -2.81 9.63 8.78
C LEU A 89 -2.78 8.36 9.63
N LEU A 90 -2.41 8.47 10.91
CA LEU A 90 -2.35 7.34 11.84
C LEU A 90 -3.73 6.76 12.10
N GLY A 91 -4.76 7.59 12.22
CA GLY A 91 -6.13 7.16 12.41
C GLY A 91 -6.64 6.34 11.22
N GLY A 92 -6.36 6.77 9.99
CA GLY A 92 -6.71 6.04 8.78
C GLY A 92 -5.98 4.70 8.68
N VAL A 93 -4.66 4.69 8.88
CA VAL A 93 -3.85 3.46 8.84
C VAL A 93 -4.28 2.49 9.94
N LEU A 94 -4.49 2.97 11.17
CA LEU A 94 -4.93 2.15 12.30
C LEU A 94 -6.35 1.62 12.08
N PHE A 95 -7.26 2.42 11.56
CA PHE A 95 -8.61 1.98 11.21
C PHE A 95 -8.57 0.83 10.20
N LEU A 96 -7.82 0.98 9.11
CA LEU A 96 -7.67 -0.05 8.10
C LEU A 96 -7.01 -1.30 8.66
N PHE A 97 -5.98 -1.15 9.48
CA PHE A 97 -5.30 -2.25 10.15
C PHE A 97 -6.27 -3.01 11.07
N VAL A 98 -6.98 -2.34 11.97
CA VAL A 98 -7.90 -2.96 12.92
C VAL A 98 -9.07 -3.64 12.21
N ARG A 99 -9.63 -3.02 11.17
CA ARG A 99 -10.73 -3.62 10.38
C ARG A 99 -10.26 -4.84 9.62
N SER A 100 -9.13 -4.74 8.92
CA SER A 100 -8.54 -5.86 8.19
C SER A 100 -8.13 -6.97 9.14
N PHE A 101 -7.44 -6.66 10.24
CA PHE A 101 -7.09 -7.65 11.25
C PHE A 101 -8.34 -8.37 11.78
N SER A 102 -9.37 -7.62 12.20
CA SER A 102 -10.60 -8.18 12.79
C SER A 102 -11.32 -9.16 11.86
N LEU A 103 -11.42 -8.82 10.58
CA LEU A 103 -12.02 -9.68 9.56
C LEU A 103 -11.12 -10.86 9.21
N TRP A 104 -9.80 -10.65 9.15
CA TRP A 104 -8.83 -11.70 8.87
C TRP A 104 -8.92 -12.85 9.90
N ARG A 105 -9.10 -12.53 11.19
CA ARG A 105 -9.15 -13.55 12.29
C ARG A 105 -10.25 -14.58 12.10
N ILE A 106 -11.37 -14.19 11.49
CA ILE A 106 -12.54 -15.05 11.30
C ILE A 106 -12.52 -15.82 9.97
N ARG A 107 -11.54 -15.55 9.08
CA ARG A 107 -11.40 -16.26 7.82
C ARG A 107 -10.84 -17.67 8.04
N ARG A 108 -11.42 -18.65 7.33
CA ARG A 108 -11.02 -20.06 7.37
C ARG A 108 -10.28 -20.55 6.13
N ASN A 109 -10.45 -19.88 4.99
CA ASN A 109 -9.70 -20.22 3.77
C ASN A 109 -8.20 -19.91 3.98
N ALA A 110 -7.35 -20.92 3.78
CA ALA A 110 -5.90 -20.82 3.96
C ALA A 110 -5.25 -19.75 3.07
N GLU A 111 -5.70 -19.59 1.83
CA GLU A 111 -5.17 -18.61 0.87
C GLU A 111 -5.44 -17.17 1.35
N ILE A 112 -6.70 -16.87 1.68
CA ILE A 112 -7.11 -15.57 2.23
C ILE A 112 -6.37 -15.27 3.54
N LYS A 113 -6.19 -16.30 4.37
CA LYS A 113 -5.50 -16.15 5.66
C LYS A 113 -4.00 -15.88 5.48
N GLY A 114 -3.34 -16.54 4.54
CA GLY A 114 -1.95 -16.31 4.19
C GLY A 114 -1.72 -14.92 3.59
N LEU A 115 -2.50 -14.55 2.57
CA LEU A 115 -2.41 -13.24 1.91
C LEU A 115 -2.73 -12.10 2.87
N GLY A 116 -3.79 -12.23 3.67
CA GLY A 116 -4.16 -11.22 4.66
C GLY A 116 -3.10 -11.04 5.75
N LEU A 117 -2.47 -12.14 6.21
CA LEU A 117 -1.39 -12.06 7.19
C LEU A 117 -0.15 -11.36 6.59
N GLY A 118 0.26 -11.73 5.38
CA GLY A 118 1.39 -11.10 4.70
C GLY A 118 1.21 -9.59 4.55
N GLY A 119 0.00 -9.17 4.16
CA GLY A 119 -0.37 -7.76 4.09
C GLY A 119 -0.31 -7.00 5.41
N LEU A 120 -0.85 -7.60 6.48
CA LEU A 120 -0.82 -7.02 7.83
C LEU A 120 0.61 -6.92 8.38
N VAL A 121 1.45 -7.91 8.11
CA VAL A 121 2.88 -7.88 8.47
C VAL A 121 3.62 -6.80 7.68
N ALA A 122 3.35 -6.67 6.38
CA ALA A 122 3.94 -5.62 5.55
C ALA A 122 3.64 -4.20 6.08
N LEU A 123 2.43 -3.98 6.60
CA LEU A 123 2.07 -2.71 7.25
C LEU A 123 2.94 -2.41 8.48
N ILE A 124 3.14 -3.39 9.35
CA ILE A 124 3.96 -3.24 10.55
C ILE A 124 5.42 -3.02 10.16
N VAL A 125 5.95 -3.81 9.23
CA VAL A 125 7.33 -3.70 8.76
C VAL A 125 7.60 -2.34 8.14
N MET A 126 6.69 -1.82 7.31
CA MET A 126 6.82 -0.48 6.73
C MET A 126 6.86 0.59 7.83
N GLY A 127 5.95 0.54 8.81
CA GLY A 127 5.92 1.51 9.90
C GLY A 127 7.19 1.51 10.75
N VAL A 128 7.79 0.33 11.00
CA VAL A 128 9.06 0.22 11.70
C VAL A 128 10.22 0.75 10.85
N HIS A 129 10.25 0.42 9.55
CA HIS A 129 11.32 0.85 8.65
C HIS A 129 11.35 2.37 8.46
N SER A 130 10.17 3.01 8.44
CA SER A 130 9.96 4.46 8.40
C SER A 130 10.53 5.23 9.61
N ILE A 131 10.99 4.58 10.67
CA ILE A 131 11.66 5.24 11.82
C ILE A 131 13.07 5.71 11.45
N THR A 132 13.75 4.99 10.57
CA THR A 132 15.16 5.24 10.24
C THR A 132 15.35 5.66 8.79
N ASP A 133 14.26 5.73 8.03
CA ASP A 133 14.30 5.94 6.59
C ASP A 133 13.06 6.72 6.11
N PHE A 134 13.10 7.15 4.84
CA PHE A 134 12.11 8.02 4.19
C PHE A 134 11.38 7.27 3.04
N ASN A 135 11.08 5.99 3.25
CA ASN A 135 10.61 5.10 2.20
C ASN A 135 9.31 5.58 1.56
N LEU A 136 8.42 6.21 2.33
CA LEU A 136 7.14 6.67 1.82
C LEU A 136 7.27 7.95 0.98
N HIS A 137 8.41 8.64 1.03
CA HIS A 137 8.73 9.76 0.14
C HIS A 137 9.28 9.31 -1.22
N ILE A 138 9.66 8.02 -1.36
CA ILE A 138 10.03 7.42 -2.65
C ILE A 138 8.75 6.97 -3.36
N PRO A 139 8.35 7.57 -4.51
CA PRO A 139 7.04 7.32 -5.12
C PRO A 139 6.78 5.85 -5.46
N ALA A 140 7.82 5.12 -5.88
CA ALA A 140 7.72 3.70 -6.19
C ALA A 140 7.38 2.85 -4.96
N ASN A 141 7.99 3.15 -3.80
CA ASN A 141 7.77 2.45 -2.55
C ASN A 141 6.38 2.79 -1.98
N MET A 142 5.98 4.06 -2.04
CA MET A 142 4.64 4.51 -1.66
C MET A 142 3.56 3.81 -2.49
N LEU A 143 3.75 3.71 -3.82
CA LEU A 143 2.82 3.02 -4.70
C LEU A 143 2.73 1.53 -4.35
N LEU A 144 3.86 0.86 -4.17
CA LEU A 144 3.91 -0.56 -3.80
C LEU A 144 3.19 -0.81 -2.47
N PHE A 145 3.47 0.02 -1.46
CA PHE A 145 2.82 -0.03 -0.17
C PHE A 145 1.29 0.13 -0.30
N THR A 146 0.84 1.11 -1.08
CA THR A 146 -0.58 1.37 -1.33
C THR A 146 -1.26 0.18 -2.00
N ILE A 147 -0.60 -0.44 -2.98
CA ILE A 147 -1.11 -1.66 -3.66
C ILE A 147 -1.26 -2.80 -2.65
N ILE A 148 -0.25 -3.05 -1.81
CA ILE A 148 -0.30 -4.11 -0.79
C ILE A 148 -1.44 -3.84 0.20
N LEU A 149 -1.58 -2.62 0.69
CA LEU A 149 -2.64 -2.23 1.62
C LEU A 149 -4.04 -2.40 0.98
N CYS A 150 -4.19 -1.99 -0.28
CA CYS A 150 -5.43 -2.17 -1.04
C CYS A 150 -5.78 -3.66 -1.19
N LEU A 151 -4.83 -4.47 -1.68
CA LEU A 151 -5.02 -5.91 -1.86
C LEU A 151 -5.37 -6.62 -0.55
N THR A 152 -4.67 -6.28 0.54
CA THR A 152 -4.94 -6.83 1.88
C THR A 152 -6.38 -6.54 2.31
N THR A 153 -6.80 -5.29 2.13
CA THR A 153 -8.16 -4.87 2.48
C THR A 153 -9.18 -5.63 1.62
N VAL A 154 -9.00 -5.69 0.30
CA VAL A 154 -9.92 -6.38 -0.63
C VAL A 154 -10.01 -7.88 -0.31
N VAL A 155 -8.87 -8.58 -0.19
CA VAL A 155 -8.82 -10.02 0.06
C VAL A 155 -9.54 -10.37 1.36
N VAL A 156 -9.33 -9.58 2.41
CA VAL A 156 -9.91 -9.84 3.72
C VAL A 156 -11.40 -9.46 3.78
N HIS A 157 -11.85 -8.51 2.95
CA HIS A 157 -13.27 -8.13 2.84
C HIS A 157 -14.05 -8.99 1.84
N TYR A 158 -13.37 -9.70 0.94
CA TYR A 158 -14.01 -10.55 -0.05
C TYR A 158 -14.85 -11.65 0.62
N GLY A 159 -16.17 -11.54 0.51
CA GLY A 159 -17.12 -12.62 0.77
C GLY A 159 -17.57 -13.17 -0.58
N LYS A 160 -17.65 -14.50 -0.72
CA LYS A 160 -18.34 -15.09 -1.87
C LYS A 160 -19.72 -14.44 -1.91
N ARG A 161 -20.01 -13.65 -2.94
CA ARG A 161 -21.39 -13.36 -3.29
C ARG A 161 -21.96 -14.71 -3.66
N ASP A 162 -22.93 -15.20 -2.89
CA ASP A 162 -23.73 -16.32 -3.35
C ASP A 162 -24.35 -15.87 -4.68
N LEU A 163 -23.81 -16.37 -5.78
CA LEU A 163 -24.49 -16.36 -7.06
C LEU A 163 -25.68 -17.30 -6.86
N THR A 164 -26.75 -16.81 -6.21
CA THR A 164 -28.06 -17.44 -6.32
C THR A 164 -28.32 -17.54 -7.81
N PRO A 165 -28.45 -18.75 -8.40
CA PRO A 165 -28.83 -18.88 -9.78
C PRO A 165 -30.16 -18.12 -9.93
N THR A 166 -30.16 -17.03 -10.68
CA THR A 166 -31.41 -16.34 -11.02
C THR A 166 -32.30 -17.39 -11.65
N SER A 167 -33.45 -17.68 -11.04
CA SER A 167 -34.39 -18.73 -11.46
C SER A 167 -34.78 -18.67 -12.94
N ARG A 168 -34.56 -17.53 -13.62
CA ARG A 168 -34.72 -17.38 -15.07
C ARG A 168 -33.85 -18.32 -15.90
N THR A 169 -32.62 -18.63 -15.50
CA THR A 169 -31.76 -19.49 -16.34
C THR A 169 -32.15 -20.96 -16.27
N MET A 170 -32.78 -21.41 -15.16
CA MET A 170 -33.29 -22.77 -15.08
C MET A 170 -34.51 -22.98 -15.98
N GLU A 171 -35.37 -21.98 -16.15
CA GLU A 171 -36.52 -22.08 -17.04
C GLU A 171 -36.09 -22.08 -18.52
N GLU A 172 -35.13 -21.24 -18.92
CA GLU A 172 -34.57 -21.24 -20.28
C GLU A 172 -33.81 -22.53 -20.62
N ASP A 173 -33.00 -23.08 -19.71
CA ASP A 173 -32.30 -24.36 -19.92
C ASP A 173 -33.26 -25.56 -19.94
N THR A 174 -34.40 -25.48 -19.24
CA THR A 174 -35.43 -26.53 -19.25
C THR A 174 -36.28 -26.44 -20.53
N LEU A 175 -36.53 -25.24 -21.05
CA LEU A 175 -37.24 -25.03 -22.31
C LEU A 175 -36.38 -25.40 -23.54
N LEU A 176 -35.06 -25.17 -23.49
CA LEU A 176 -34.12 -25.56 -24.54
C LEU A 176 -33.79 -27.06 -24.57
N LYS A 177 -34.12 -27.80 -23.51
CA LYS A 177 -33.92 -29.27 -23.41
C LYS A 177 -35.13 -30.11 -23.81
N LYS A 178 -36.27 -29.52 -24.19
CA LYS A 178 -37.33 -30.30 -24.83
C LYS A 178 -36.84 -30.75 -26.21
N PRO A 179 -36.71 -32.05 -26.49
CA PRO A 179 -36.47 -32.49 -27.86
C PRO A 179 -37.66 -32.03 -28.70
N GLN A 180 -37.39 -31.22 -29.73
CA GLN A 180 -38.31 -31.05 -30.84
C GLN A 180 -38.39 -32.38 -31.59
N THR A 181 -39.13 -33.34 -31.05
CA THR A 181 -39.69 -34.41 -31.88
C THR A 181 -40.82 -33.75 -32.65
N ALA A 182 -40.48 -33.16 -33.79
CA ALA A 182 -41.45 -32.76 -34.79
C ALA A 182 -42.20 -34.03 -35.20
N ASP A 183 -43.48 -34.06 -34.87
CA ASP A 183 -44.46 -35.06 -35.29
C ASP A 183 -44.84 -34.73 -36.75
N TRP A 184 -43.98 -35.11 -37.70
CA TRP A 184 -44.19 -34.87 -39.15
C TRP A 184 -44.81 -36.07 -39.86
N GLU A 185 -45.16 -37.14 -39.15
CA GLU A 185 -45.68 -38.39 -39.72
C GLU A 185 -47.22 -38.40 -39.93
N SER A 186 -47.95 -37.40 -39.44
CA SER A 186 -49.42 -37.35 -39.59
C SER A 186 -49.94 -36.57 -40.80
N GLU A 187 -49.08 -35.85 -41.54
CA GLU A 187 -49.54 -34.90 -42.58
C GLU A 187 -49.49 -35.45 -44.03
N TYR A 188 -48.99 -36.68 -44.24
CA TYR A 188 -48.93 -37.31 -45.57
C TYR A 188 -50.07 -38.29 -45.89
N GLN A 189 -51.01 -38.53 -44.95
CA GLN A 189 -52.12 -39.46 -45.16
C GLN A 189 -53.38 -38.84 -45.79
N VAL A 190 -53.41 -37.54 -46.12
CA VAL A 190 -54.63 -36.86 -46.61
C VAL A 190 -54.52 -36.36 -48.07
N ALA A 191 -53.41 -36.61 -48.76
CA ALA A 191 -53.20 -36.13 -50.14
C ALA A 191 -53.25 -37.24 -51.21
N GLY A 192 -53.94 -38.35 -50.93
CA GLY A 192 -53.96 -39.54 -51.80
C GLY A 192 -55.35 -40.05 -52.20
N GLU A 193 -56.43 -39.33 -51.89
CA GLU A 193 -57.79 -39.68 -52.31
C GLU A 193 -58.57 -38.41 -52.65
N GLU A 194 -58.45 -37.93 -53.89
CA GLU A 194 -59.51 -37.23 -54.62
C GLU A 194 -59.12 -37.12 -56.10
N GLU A 195 -59.80 -37.95 -56.90
CA GLU A 195 -60.05 -37.94 -58.38
C GLU A 195 -58.89 -37.89 -59.40
#